data_AF-A0AAN9K877-F1
#
_entry.id   AF-A0AAN9K877-F1
#
_cell.length_a   1.000
_cell.length_b   1.000
_cell.length_c   1.000
_cell.angle_alpha   90.00
_cell.angle_beta   90.00
_cell.angle_gamma   90.00
#
_symmetry.space_group_name_H-M   'P 1'
#
loop_
_entity.id
_entity.type
_entity.pdbx_description
1 polymer ?
#
loop_
_entity_poly.entity_id
_entity_poly.type
_entity_poly.pdbx_seq_one_letter_code
_entity_poly.pdbx_strand_id
1 'polypeptide(L)'
;MVMASWCPPFYPLHRITVVLRHLRQSNWLTHLHRHHPHPQSRYHVDRLFRHIDQLQDYISRHRLLPTMVSHRPRPPRTSNHNQQEHVVQLHHQCVELRRIHQHQLRESLTRIRHCIRPLRQYLLFYQPDQLIRYHQSMNILDIFTTHL
;
A
#
# COMPACT_ATOMS: atom_id res chain seq x y z
N MET A 1 -8.37 0.38 25.46
CA MET A 1 -9.38 -0.45 24.77
C MET A 1 -9.11 -0.34 23.27
N VAL A 2 -8.39 -1.29 22.69
CA VAL A 2 -7.94 -1.21 21.28
C VAL A 2 -9.06 -1.73 20.40
N MET A 3 -9.82 -0.84 19.77
CA MET A 3 -10.75 -1.22 18.72
C MET A 3 -9.92 -1.76 17.55
N ALA A 4 -9.81 -3.09 17.46
CA ALA A 4 -9.32 -3.74 16.26
C ALA A 4 -10.26 -3.31 15.12
N SER A 5 -9.71 -2.78 14.02
CA SER A 5 -10.50 -2.39 12.86
C SER A 5 -11.16 -3.65 12.29
N TRP A 6 -12.47 -3.76 12.43
CA TRP A 6 -13.30 -4.85 11.88
C TRP A 6 -13.50 -4.72 10.36
N CYS A 7 -12.59 -4.02 9.67
CA CYS A 7 -12.68 -3.83 8.23
C CYS A 7 -12.14 -5.08 7.51
N PRO A 8 -12.88 -5.62 6.52
CA PRO A 8 -12.43 -6.78 5.78
C PRO A 8 -11.12 -6.47 5.04
N PRO A 9 -10.25 -7.48 4.85
CA PRO A 9 -8.96 -7.31 4.20
C PRO A 9 -9.13 -6.70 2.80
N PHE A 10 -8.36 -5.65 2.52
CA PHE A 10 -8.33 -5.04 1.20
C PHE A 10 -7.56 -5.96 0.25
N TYR A 11 -8.24 -6.64 -0.67
CA TYR A 11 -7.57 -7.33 -1.77
C TYR A 11 -7.36 -6.35 -2.93
N PRO A 12 -6.14 -6.22 -3.51
CA PRO A 12 -4.93 -7.03 -3.30
C PRO A 12 -3.83 -6.31 -2.48
N LEU A 13 -4.16 -5.65 -1.35
CA LEU A 13 -3.21 -4.90 -0.50
C LEU A 13 -2.02 -5.75 -0.02
N HIS A 14 -2.21 -7.05 0.22
CA HIS A 14 -1.11 -7.96 0.56
C HIS A 14 -0.07 -8.07 -0.56
N ARG A 15 -0.51 -8.20 -1.82
CA ARG A 15 0.42 -8.27 -2.96
C ARG A 15 1.17 -6.95 -3.13
N ILE A 16 0.46 -5.84 -2.98
CA ILE A 16 1.03 -4.49 -3.06
C ILE A 16 2.10 -4.31 -1.98
N THR A 17 1.81 -4.66 -0.72
CA THR A 17 2.77 -4.52 0.40
C THR A 17 4.03 -5.35 0.22
N VAL A 18 3.92 -6.57 -0.32
CA VAL A 18 5.08 -7.40 -0.70
C VAL A 18 5.94 -6.70 -1.75
N VAL A 19 5.32 -6.17 -2.80
CA VAL A 19 6.03 -5.45 -3.87
C VAL A 19 6.73 -4.20 -3.33
N LEU A 20 6.03 -3.39 -2.52
CA LEU A 20 6.59 -2.20 -1.87
C LEU A 20 7.79 -2.54 -0.99
N ARG A 21 7.74 -3.66 -0.25
CA ARG A 21 8.87 -4.14 0.55
C ARG A 21 10.07 -4.51 -0.33
N HIS A 22 9.84 -5.23 -1.42
CA HIS A 22 10.91 -5.59 -2.36
C HIS A 22 11.59 -4.36 -2.97
N LEU A 23 10.84 -3.31 -3.28
CA LEU A 23 11.40 -2.07 -3.82
C LEU A 23 12.20 -1.31 -2.77
N ARG A 24 11.67 -1.22 -1.55
CA ARG A 24 12.36 -0.57 -0.45
C ARG A 24 13.72 -1.21 -0.14
N GLN A 25 13.81 -2.53 -0.36
CA GLN A 25 15.02 -3.34 -0.19
C GLN A 25 15.82 -3.51 -1.49
N SER A 26 15.45 -2.83 -2.58
CA SER A 26 16.15 -2.95 -3.85
C SER A 26 17.56 -2.38 -3.75
N ASN A 27 18.55 -3.25 -3.96
CA ASN A 27 19.96 -2.86 -4.01
C ASN A 27 20.22 -1.83 -5.10
N TRP A 28 19.50 -1.90 -6.23
CA TRP A 28 19.64 -0.90 -7.28
C TRP A 28 19.06 0.45 -6.90
N LEU A 29 17.86 0.52 -6.31
CA LEU A 29 17.34 1.81 -5.84
C LEU A 29 18.28 2.41 -4.79
N THR A 30 18.82 1.57 -3.90
CA THR A 30 19.82 1.99 -2.92
C THR A 30 21.11 2.51 -3.59
N HIS A 31 21.60 1.81 -4.60
CA HIS A 31 22.76 2.23 -5.38
C HIS A 31 22.51 3.52 -6.16
N LEU A 32 21.34 3.64 -6.80
CA LEU A 32 20.92 4.84 -7.53
C LEU A 32 20.81 6.02 -6.57
N HIS A 33 20.25 5.83 -5.39
CA HIS A 33 20.19 6.88 -4.38
C HIS A 33 21.58 7.38 -3.96
N ARG A 34 22.56 6.47 -3.82
CA ARG A 34 23.91 6.81 -3.34
C ARG A 34 24.84 7.37 -4.41
N HIS A 35 24.78 6.83 -5.63
CA HIS A 35 25.82 7.03 -6.64
C HIS A 35 25.34 7.74 -7.90
N HIS A 36 24.05 8.03 -8.04
CA HIS A 36 23.56 8.65 -9.26
C HIS A 36 24.05 10.10 -9.39
N PRO A 37 24.67 10.48 -10.52
CA PRO A 37 25.26 11.81 -10.69
C PRO A 37 24.20 12.91 -10.64
N HIS A 38 23.03 12.65 -11.23
CA HIS A 38 21.92 13.61 -11.23
C HIS A 38 21.21 13.69 -9.86
N PRO A 39 21.12 14.87 -9.23
CA PRO A 39 20.49 15.03 -7.91
C PRO A 39 18.98 14.78 -7.94
N GLN A 40 18.30 15.08 -9.06
CA GLN A 40 16.84 14.84 -9.16
C GLN A 40 16.50 13.35 -9.09
N SER A 41 17.29 12.46 -9.70
CA SER A 41 17.04 11.02 -9.63
C SER A 41 17.20 10.49 -8.20
N ARG A 42 18.22 10.98 -7.48
CA ARG A 42 18.42 10.68 -6.05
C ARG A 42 17.23 11.16 -5.21
N TYR A 43 16.75 12.37 -5.47
CA TYR A 43 15.55 12.92 -4.82
C TYR A 43 14.29 12.10 -5.09
N HIS A 44 14.09 11.61 -6.32
CA HIS A 44 12.95 10.74 -6.64
C HIS A 44 13.00 9.40 -5.90
N VAL A 45 14.18 8.79 -5.75
CA VAL A 45 14.33 7.56 -4.98
C VAL A 45 14.11 7.79 -3.49
N ASP A 46 14.66 8.86 -2.93
CA ASP A 46 14.44 9.21 -1.52
C ASP A 46 12.95 9.44 -1.23
N ARG A 47 12.27 10.19 -2.11
CA ARG A 47 10.82 10.42 -2.00
C ARG A 47 10.01 9.13 -2.15
N LEU A 48 10.42 8.24 -3.04
CA LEU A 48 9.83 6.91 -3.18
C LEU A 48 9.94 6.11 -1.89
N PHE A 49 11.14 6.04 -1.27
CA PHE A 49 11.34 5.35 -0.01
C PHE A 49 10.48 5.94 1.11
N ARG A 50 10.43 7.27 1.24
CA ARG A 50 9.57 7.93 2.22
C ARG A 50 8.09 7.58 2.04
N HIS A 51 7.59 7.57 0.80
CA HIS A 51 6.19 7.20 0.54
C HIS A 51 5.90 5.72 0.78
N ILE A 52 6.85 4.82 0.49
CA ILE A 52 6.73 3.41 0.82
C ILE A 52 6.65 3.23 2.35
N ASP A 53 7.56 3.85 3.09
CA ASP A 53 7.64 3.73 4.55
C ASP A 53 6.37 4.29 5.20
N GLN A 54 5.87 5.45 4.74
CA GLN A 54 4.60 6.03 5.18
C GLN A 54 3.40 5.11 4.94
N LEU A 55 3.32 4.49 3.77
CA LEU A 55 2.22 3.59 3.42
C LEU A 55 2.27 2.30 4.25
N GLN A 56 3.47 1.73 4.45
CA GLN A 56 3.64 0.54 5.30
C GLN A 56 3.27 0.81 6.77
N ASP A 57 3.67 1.98 7.29
CA ASP A 57 3.31 2.43 8.63
C ASP A 57 1.79 2.69 8.75
N TYR A 58 1.16 3.30 7.75
CA TYR A 58 -0.29 3.46 7.69
C TYR A 58 -1.02 2.10 7.73
N ILE A 59 -0.61 1.15 6.88
CA ILE A 59 -1.20 -0.18 6.81
C ILE A 59 -1.06 -0.93 8.14
N SER A 60 0.09 -0.81 8.79
CA SER A 60 0.37 -1.45 10.07
C SER A 60 -0.45 -0.84 11.20
N ARG A 61 -0.49 0.50 11.31
CA ARG A 61 -1.28 1.23 12.31
C ARG A 61 -2.77 0.91 12.22
N HIS A 62 -3.30 0.81 11.00
CA HIS A 62 -4.72 0.55 10.77
C HIS A 62 -5.07 -0.94 10.59
N ARG A 63 -4.10 -1.85 10.74
CA ARG A 63 -4.27 -3.32 10.61
C ARG A 63 -5.03 -3.71 9.34
N LEU A 64 -4.72 -3.08 8.21
CA LEU A 64 -5.47 -3.24 6.96
C LEU A 64 -5.19 -4.56 6.23
N LEU A 65 -4.17 -5.29 6.66
CA LEU A 65 -3.88 -6.64 6.19
C LEU A 65 -4.62 -7.67 7.05
N PRO A 66 -5.09 -8.78 6.45
CA PRO A 66 -5.70 -9.86 7.22
C PRO A 66 -4.68 -10.40 8.22
N THR A 67 -4.92 -10.16 9.51
CA THR A 67 -4.29 -10.93 10.57
C THR A 67 -5.00 -12.29 10.58
N MET A 68 -4.26 -13.39 10.47
CA MET A 68 -4.78 -14.75 10.26
C MET A 68 -5.61 -15.32 11.44
N VAL A 69 -6.22 -14.50 12.28
CA VAL A 69 -7.04 -14.95 13.40
C VAL A 69 -8.38 -14.24 13.37
N SER A 70 -9.21 -14.62 12.41
CA SER A 70 -10.65 -14.35 12.49
C SER A 70 -11.30 -15.43 13.36
N HIS A 71 -11.06 -15.36 14.68
CA HIS A 71 -11.97 -15.98 15.63
C HIS A 71 -13.25 -15.16 15.59
N ARG A 72 -14.15 -15.53 14.66
CA ARG A 72 -15.50 -15.00 14.58
C ARG A 72 -16.17 -15.24 15.94
N PRO A 73 -16.41 -14.23 16.78
CA PRO A 73 -17.18 -14.46 17.99
C PRO A 73 -18.59 -14.77 17.51
N ARG A 74 -19.08 -15.97 17.80
CA ARG A 74 -20.47 -16.35 17.56
C ARG A 74 -21.34 -15.37 18.38
N PRO A 75 -22.24 -14.58 17.78
CA PRO A 75 -23.03 -13.63 18.55
C PRO A 75 -23.87 -14.38 19.59
N PRO A 76 -23.92 -13.92 20.85
CA PRO A 76 -24.85 -14.47 21.83
C PRO A 76 -26.28 -14.18 21.37
N ARG A 77 -27.08 -15.23 21.27
CA ARG A 77 -28.50 -15.19 20.87
C ARG A 77 -29.34 -14.54 21.99
N THR A 78 -29.46 -13.21 22.04
CA THR A 78 -30.44 -12.55 22.93
C THR A 78 -30.91 -11.19 22.42
N SER A 79 -32.23 -11.09 22.21
CA SER A 79 -33.11 -9.90 22.08
C SER A 79 -32.99 -9.01 20.83
N ASN A 80 -34.05 -9.01 20.02
CA ASN A 80 -34.05 -8.77 18.56
C ASN A 80 -34.43 -7.35 18.06
N HIS A 81 -34.66 -6.34 18.91
CA HIS A 81 -35.01 -4.99 18.42
C HIS A 81 -33.90 -3.94 18.59
N ASN A 82 -33.29 -3.80 19.76
CA ASN A 82 -32.18 -2.82 19.94
C ASN A 82 -30.87 -3.26 19.27
N GLN A 83 -30.71 -4.55 18.97
CA GLN A 83 -29.52 -5.04 18.27
C GLN A 83 -29.50 -4.66 16.78
N GLN A 84 -30.67 -4.48 16.16
CA GLN A 84 -30.75 -4.21 14.73
C GLN A 84 -30.23 -2.81 14.40
N GLU A 85 -30.60 -1.80 15.20
CA GLU A 85 -30.09 -0.43 15.08
C GLU A 85 -28.58 -0.35 15.38
N HIS A 86 -28.10 -1.06 16.41
CA HIS A 86 -26.68 -1.15 16.73
C HIS A 86 -25.86 -1.82 15.61
N VAL A 87 -26.38 -2.88 14.99
CA VAL A 87 -25.74 -3.56 13.87
C VAL A 87 -25.69 -2.66 12.63
N VAL A 88 -26.77 -1.92 12.34
CA VAL A 88 -26.81 -0.97 11.22
C VAL A 88 -25.85 0.19 11.42
N GLN A 89 -25.76 0.75 12.64
CA GLN A 89 -24.80 1.81 12.97
C GLN A 89 -23.34 1.33 12.86
N LEU A 90 -23.02 0.14 13.39
CA LEU A 90 -21.70 -0.48 13.24
C LEU A 90 -21.36 -0.76 11.77
N HIS A 91 -22.35 -1.19 10.98
CA HIS A 91 -22.17 -1.40 9.55
C HIS A 91 -21.87 -0.09 8.81
N HIS A 92 -22.61 0.98 9.12
CA HIS A 92 -22.41 2.30 8.53
C HIS A 92 -21.00 2.84 8.84
N GLN A 93 -20.60 2.79 10.11
CA GLN A 93 -19.24 3.19 10.54
C GLN A 93 -18.16 2.36 9.83
N CYS A 94 -18.37 1.06 9.65
CA CYS A 94 -17.43 0.20 8.93
C CYS A 94 -17.33 0.57 7.44
N VAL A 95 -18.46 0.90 6.80
CA VAL A 95 -18.49 1.34 5.39
C VAL A 95 -17.78 2.67 5.20
N GLU A 96 -18.00 3.64 6.10
CA GLU A 96 -17.32 4.94 6.05
C GLU A 96 -15.80 4.80 6.26
N LEU A 97 -15.39 4.06 7.30
CA LEU A 97 -13.98 3.77 7.56
C LEU A 97 -13.33 3.07 6.36
N ARG A 98 -14.04 2.12 5.72
CA ARG A 98 -13.57 1.47 4.51
C ARG A 98 -13.34 2.46 3.38
N ARG A 99 -14.26 3.40 3.14
CA ARG A 99 -14.10 4.44 2.11
C ARG A 99 -12.91 5.35 2.39
N ILE A 100 -12.71 5.75 3.65
CA ILE A 100 -11.56 6.58 4.05
C ILE A 100 -10.26 5.83 3.78
N HIS A 101 -10.15 4.56 4.18
CA HIS A 101 -8.97 3.75 3.93
C HIS A 101 -8.71 3.56 2.42
N GLN A 102 -9.75 3.33 1.62
CA GLN A 102 -9.60 3.23 0.16
C GLN A 102 -9.04 4.53 -0.44
N HIS A 103 -9.59 5.67 -0.03
CA HIS A 103 -9.12 6.96 -0.50
C HIS A 103 -7.65 7.19 -0.13
N GLN A 104 -7.28 6.99 1.14
CA GLN A 104 -5.90 7.17 1.62
C GLN A 104 -4.91 6.22 0.94
N LEU A 105 -5.29 4.95 0.74
CA LEU A 105 -4.49 3.98 -0.01
C LEU A 105 -4.30 4.41 -1.46
N ARG A 106 -5.36 4.87 -2.13
CA ARG A 106 -5.31 5.35 -3.52
C ARG A 106 -4.39 6.56 -3.65
N GLU A 107 -4.51 7.54 -2.76
CA GLU A 107 -3.63 8.72 -2.76
C GLU A 107 -2.17 8.34 -2.57
N SER A 108 -1.89 7.46 -1.60
CA SER A 108 -0.52 7.01 -1.30
C SER A 108 0.09 6.27 -2.48
N LEU A 109 -0.67 5.36 -3.11
CA LEU A 109 -0.24 4.63 -4.30
C LEU A 109 -0.03 5.55 -5.50
N THR A 110 -0.85 6.58 -5.64
CA THR A 110 -0.68 7.61 -6.68
C THR A 110 0.62 8.39 -6.49
N ARG A 111 0.96 8.79 -5.25
CA ARG A 111 2.25 9.45 -4.94
C ARG A 111 3.44 8.56 -5.26
N ILE A 112 3.36 7.27 -4.95
CA ILE A 112 4.38 6.26 -5.28
C ILE A 112 4.55 6.16 -6.80
N ARG A 113 3.46 6.09 -7.56
CA ARG A 113 3.47 6.07 -9.04
C ARG A 113 4.18 7.28 -9.64
N HIS A 114 3.91 8.48 -9.12
CA HIS A 114 4.57 9.70 -9.58
C HIS A 114 6.09 9.69 -9.36
N CYS A 115 6.58 8.97 -8.35
CA CYS A 115 8.03 8.81 -8.12
C CYS A 115 8.64 7.73 -9.02
N ILE A 116 7.89 6.68 -9.36
CA ILE A 116 8.36 5.58 -10.22
C ILE A 116 8.47 5.99 -11.69
N ARG A 117 7.52 6.80 -12.19
CA ARG A 117 7.46 7.21 -13.60
C ARG A 117 8.77 7.82 -14.14
N PRO A 118 9.41 8.81 -13.49
CA PRO A 118 10.68 9.35 -13.96
C PRO A 118 11.84 8.34 -13.87
N LEU A 119 11.84 7.46 -12.85
CA LEU A 119 12.85 6.40 -12.72
C LEU A 119 12.77 5.37 -13.85
N ARG A 120 11.56 5.03 -14.28
CA ARG A 120 11.34 4.14 -15.43
C ARG A 120 11.82 4.78 -16.73
N GLN A 121 11.51 6.05 -16.95
CA GLN A 121 12.03 6.78 -18.13
C GLN A 121 13.56 6.76 -18.13
N TYR A 122 14.19 7.06 -17.00
CA TYR A 122 15.64 7.00 -16.88
C TYR A 122 16.22 5.62 -17.24
N LEU A 123 15.64 4.54 -16.71
CA LEU A 123 16.08 3.17 -17.02
C LEU A 123 15.94 2.82 -18.51
N LEU A 124 14.83 3.22 -19.14
CA LEU A 124 14.56 2.94 -20.55
C LEU A 124 15.57 3.63 -21.48
N PHE A 125 16.00 4.84 -21.13
CA PHE A 125 16.88 5.64 -22.00
C PHE A 125 18.37 5.50 -21.70
N TYR A 126 18.75 5.29 -20.43
CA TYR A 126 20.16 5.41 -20.03
C TYR A 126 20.80 4.12 -19.52
N GLN A 127 20.02 3.12 -19.07
CA GLN A 127 20.55 1.87 -18.50
C GLN A 127 19.69 0.65 -18.86
N PRO A 128 19.63 0.27 -20.16
CA PRO A 128 18.76 -0.80 -20.64
C PRO A 128 19.09 -2.18 -20.03
N ASP A 129 20.35 -2.45 -19.68
CA ASP A 129 20.74 -3.72 -19.04
C ASP A 129 20.21 -3.83 -17.60
N GLN A 130 20.10 -2.70 -16.89
CA GLN A 130 19.49 -2.65 -15.56
C GLN A 130 17.96 -2.69 -15.64
N LEU A 131 17.38 -2.24 -16.77
CA LEU A 131 15.96 -2.36 -17.03
C LEU A 131 15.54 -3.83 -16.92
N ILE A 132 16.19 -4.77 -17.59
CA ILE A 132 15.79 -6.20 -17.57
C ILE A 132 15.69 -6.76 -16.14
N ARG A 133 16.61 -6.36 -15.25
CA ARG A 133 16.69 -6.86 -13.86
C ARG A 133 15.61 -6.27 -12.94
N TYR A 134 15.16 -5.04 -13.17
CA TYR A 134 14.18 -4.34 -12.31
C TYR A 134 12.84 -4.05 -12.99
N HIS A 135 12.72 -4.37 -14.28
CA HIS A 135 11.52 -4.19 -15.10
C HIS A 135 10.34 -4.96 -14.54
N GLN A 136 10.55 -6.16 -14.01
CA GLN A 136 9.47 -6.93 -13.37
C GLN A 136 8.91 -6.18 -12.15
N SER A 137 9.75 -5.70 -11.24
CA SER A 137 9.29 -4.95 -10.05
C SER A 137 8.62 -3.62 -10.42
N MET A 138 9.17 -2.90 -11.41
CA MET A 138 8.62 -1.62 -11.89
C MET A 138 7.33 -1.81 -12.69
N ASN A 139 7.18 -2.89 -13.45
CA ASN A 139 5.94 -3.21 -14.16
C ASN A 139 4.86 -3.72 -13.22
N ILE A 140 5.20 -4.52 -12.22
CA ILE A 140 4.24 -4.95 -11.21
C ILE A 140 3.66 -3.71 -10.50
N LEU A 141 4.49 -2.75 -10.14
CA LEU A 141 4.03 -1.46 -9.62
C LEU A 141 3.20 -0.67 -10.61
N ASP A 142 3.62 -0.59 -11.87
CA ASP A 142 2.88 0.15 -12.89
C ASP A 142 1.50 -0.46 -13.04
N ILE A 143 1.39 -1.78 -13.21
CA ILE A 143 0.12 -2.53 -13.26
C ILE A 143 -0.74 -2.22 -12.03
N PHE A 144 -0.16 -2.32 -10.83
CA PHE A 144 -0.91 -2.06 -9.60
C PHE A 144 -1.30 -0.58 -9.43
N THR A 145 -0.60 0.37 -10.03
CA THR A 145 -0.88 1.81 -9.87
C THR A 145 -1.61 2.43 -11.07
N THR A 146 -1.75 1.70 -12.18
CA THR A 146 -2.53 2.07 -13.37
C THR A 146 -3.91 1.43 -13.38
N HIS A 147 -4.05 0.22 -12.84
CA HIS A 147 -5.31 -0.55 -12.84
C HIS A 147 -6.04 -0.59 -11.48
N LEU A 148 -5.63 0.24 -10.51
CA LEU A 148 -6.38 0.53 -9.26
C LEU A 148 -7.09 1.88 -9.36
#